data_AF-A0A953BWY3-F1
#
_entry.id   AF-A0A953BWY3-F1
#
_cell.length_a   1.000
_cell.length_b   1.000
_cell.length_c   1.000
_cell.angle_alpha   90.00
_cell.angle_beta   90.00
_cell.angle_gamma   90.00
#
_symmetry.space_group_name_H-M   'P 1'
#
loop_
_entity.id
_entity.type
_entity.pdbx_description
1 polymer ?
#
loop_
_entity_poly.entity_id
_entity_poly.type
_entity_poly.pdbx_seq_one_letter_code
_entity_poly.pdbx_strand_id
1 'polypeptide(L)'
;MSASRQIDQRIRELGDWRGEMLARVRRLILDADARIVEECKWRGTPVWSCAGIICTGEIYKQVVKLTFARGAALPDPGRLFNSSLEGGTRRAIDIRQGELPDGQAFQSLIRAAIAENERVGAAKSKSARSSARSGSTGKATREAPVQPGAVKLLSGGNPQIAKGDGKAPVEAYIAAMPGWKSDLGRRLDALILRTVPEARQAVRWNSPFYGVEGRGWFVSFHVLTKYVKVTFFNGLSLKPIPPGGTERSGESRWIDIYEADGLDEARMADWIRQSAALPGWIP
;
A
#
# COMPACT_ATOMS: atom_id res chain seq x y z
N MET A 1 -6.32 -15.57 20.75
CA MET A 1 -7.47 -14.69 21.02
C MET A 1 -8.21 -14.49 19.69
N SER A 2 -9.54 -14.65 19.63
CA SER A 2 -10.28 -14.46 18.37
C SER A 2 -10.26 -13.00 17.93
N ALA A 3 -10.42 -12.74 16.62
CA ALA A 3 -10.49 -11.38 16.10
C ALA A 3 -11.61 -10.58 16.76
N SER A 4 -12.78 -11.19 16.96
CA SER A 4 -13.90 -10.56 17.68
C SER A 4 -13.52 -10.09 19.09
N ARG A 5 -12.76 -10.89 19.85
CA ARG A 5 -12.28 -10.51 21.18
C ARG A 5 -11.23 -9.39 21.14
N GLN A 6 -10.38 -9.37 20.11
CA GLN A 6 -9.42 -8.28 19.90
C GLN A 6 -10.14 -6.97 19.57
N ILE A 7 -11.19 -7.02 18.76
CA ILE A 7 -12.03 -5.85 18.46
C ILE A 7 -12.79 -5.40 19.72
N ASP A 8 -13.32 -6.32 20.53
CA ASP A 8 -13.95 -5.98 21.82
C ASP A 8 -12.97 -5.27 22.76
N GLN A 9 -11.74 -5.79 22.86
CA GLN A 9 -10.69 -5.17 23.66
C GLN A 9 -10.34 -3.78 23.13
N ARG A 10 -10.16 -3.63 21.81
CA ARG A 10 -9.88 -2.34 21.17
C ARG A 10 -10.97 -1.32 21.45
N ILE A 11 -12.24 -1.71 21.36
CA ILE A 11 -13.39 -0.85 21.66
C ILE A 11 -13.33 -0.37 23.11
N ARG A 12 -13.06 -1.27 24.07
CA ARG A 12 -12.93 -0.90 25.49
C ARG A 12 -11.74 0.02 25.76
N GLU A 13 -10.60 -0.23 25.13
CA GLU A 13 -9.37 0.56 25.30
C GLU A 13 -9.50 2.00 24.80
N LEU A 14 -10.39 2.27 23.83
CA LEU A 14 -10.59 3.63 23.32
C LEU A 14 -11.21 4.57 24.35
N GLY A 15 -12.10 4.05 25.21
CA GLY A 15 -12.66 4.80 26.35
C GLY A 15 -13.45 6.06 25.99
N ASP A 16 -13.77 6.29 24.71
CA ASP A 16 -14.45 7.48 24.22
C ASP A 16 -15.41 7.17 23.07
N TRP A 17 -15.99 8.22 22.47
CA TRP A 17 -16.98 8.13 21.39
C TRP A 17 -16.53 7.29 20.19
N ARG A 18 -15.22 7.14 19.95
CA ARG A 18 -14.69 6.35 18.84
C ARG A 18 -14.88 4.86 19.07
N GLY A 19 -14.79 4.42 20.34
CA GLY A 19 -15.10 3.05 20.74
C GLY A 19 -16.57 2.73 20.52
N GLU A 20 -17.46 3.60 20.97
CA GLU A 20 -18.91 3.46 20.76
C GLU A 20 -19.29 3.46 19.28
N MET A 21 -18.70 4.37 18.49
CA MET A 21 -18.92 4.43 17.05
C MET A 21 -18.42 3.17 16.34
N LEU A 22 -17.22 2.69 16.69
CA LEU A 22 -16.67 1.44 16.15
C LEU A 22 -17.56 0.24 16.48
N ALA A 23 -18.08 0.16 17.72
CA ALA A 23 -19.01 -0.89 18.11
C ALA A 23 -20.31 -0.86 17.30
N ARG A 24 -20.85 0.33 17.08
CA ARG A 24 -22.10 0.52 16.31
C ARG A 24 -21.93 0.19 14.84
N VAL A 25 -20.85 0.66 14.21
CA VAL A 25 -20.51 0.32 12.83
C VAL A 25 -20.29 -1.18 12.69
N ARG A 26 -19.50 -1.79 13.59
CA ARG A 26 -19.27 -3.24 13.60
C ARG A 26 -20.59 -4.01 13.61
N ARG A 27 -21.53 -3.61 14.47
CA ARG A 27 -22.85 -4.24 14.54
C ARG A 27 -23.59 -4.14 13.20
N LEU A 28 -23.64 -2.94 12.60
CA LEU A 28 -24.27 -2.74 11.30
C LEU A 28 -23.63 -3.57 10.19
N ILE A 29 -22.29 -3.71 10.20
CA ILE A 29 -21.57 -4.56 9.25
C ILE A 29 -21.99 -6.02 9.42
N LEU A 30 -21.93 -6.57 10.63
CA LEU A 30 -22.27 -7.98 10.89
C LEU A 30 -23.75 -8.28 10.62
N ASP A 31 -24.64 -7.33 10.88
CA ASP A 31 -26.07 -7.46 10.60
C ASP A 31 -26.38 -7.42 9.08
N ALA A 32 -25.44 -6.99 8.23
CA ALA A 32 -25.67 -6.90 6.79
C ALA A 32 -25.63 -8.27 6.09
N ASP A 33 -24.82 -9.22 6.57
CA ASP A 33 -24.71 -10.59 6.06
C ASP A 33 -24.00 -11.50 7.10
N ALA A 34 -24.60 -12.64 7.42
CA ALA A 34 -24.07 -13.57 8.42
C ALA A 34 -22.74 -14.25 8.03
N ARG A 35 -22.34 -14.19 6.75
CA ARG A 35 -21.09 -14.76 6.24
C ARG A 35 -19.88 -13.86 6.49
N ILE A 36 -20.08 -12.64 7.01
CA ILE A 36 -18.99 -11.70 7.25
C ILE A 36 -18.09 -12.22 8.36
N VAL A 37 -16.80 -12.28 8.07
CA VAL A 37 -15.75 -12.69 8.99
C VAL A 37 -15.00 -11.46 9.48
N GLU A 38 -14.77 -11.42 10.79
CA GLU A 38 -13.94 -10.42 11.45
C GLU A 38 -12.48 -10.88 11.49
N GLU A 39 -11.58 -9.96 11.17
CA GLU A 39 -10.14 -10.15 11.24
C GLU A 39 -9.50 -8.92 11.91
N CYS A 40 -8.31 -9.08 12.47
CA CYS A 40 -7.47 -7.96 12.86
C CYS A 40 -6.17 -8.02 12.04
N LYS A 41 -5.85 -6.94 11.34
CA LYS A 41 -4.62 -6.81 10.54
C LYS A 41 -3.84 -5.59 10.98
N TRP A 42 -2.56 -5.52 10.60
CA TRP A 42 -1.71 -4.32 10.76
C TRP A 42 -1.74 -3.68 12.16
N ARG A 43 -1.21 -4.39 13.16
CA ARG A 43 -1.19 -3.94 14.57
C ARG A 43 -2.59 -3.69 15.17
N GLY A 44 -3.55 -4.56 14.84
CA GLY A 44 -4.85 -4.62 15.53
C GLY A 44 -5.97 -3.79 14.89
N THR A 45 -5.82 -3.34 13.65
CA THR A 45 -6.90 -2.72 12.88
C THR A 45 -7.99 -3.75 12.56
N PRO A 46 -9.25 -3.54 12.98
CA PRO A 46 -10.39 -4.32 12.55
C PRO A 46 -10.52 -4.37 11.02
N VAL A 47 -10.79 -5.54 10.47
CA VAL A 47 -11.05 -5.76 9.05
C VAL A 47 -12.23 -6.71 8.93
N TRP A 48 -13.21 -6.37 8.08
CA TRP A 48 -14.33 -7.24 7.77
C TRP A 48 -14.22 -7.77 6.35
N SER A 49 -14.53 -9.04 6.17
CA SER A 49 -14.38 -9.72 4.88
C SER A 49 -15.55 -10.67 4.59
N CYS A 50 -15.92 -10.77 3.32
CA CYS A 50 -16.79 -11.80 2.77
C CYS A 50 -16.49 -11.90 1.26
N ALA A 51 -16.09 -13.09 0.80
CA ALA A 51 -15.54 -13.33 -0.54
C ALA A 51 -14.35 -12.41 -0.93
N GLY A 52 -13.70 -11.78 0.06
CA GLY A 52 -12.71 -10.72 -0.10
C GLY A 52 -12.87 -9.66 1.00
N ILE A 53 -11.89 -8.76 1.13
CA ILE A 53 -11.99 -7.65 2.10
C ILE A 53 -13.13 -6.72 1.69
N ILE A 54 -14.02 -6.40 2.63
CA ILE A 54 -15.07 -5.40 2.47
C ILE A 54 -14.48 -4.04 2.83
N CYS A 55 -14.17 -3.84 4.12
CA CYS A 55 -13.61 -2.60 4.63
C CYS A 55 -12.73 -2.81 5.87
N THR A 56 -11.95 -1.78 6.18
CA THR A 56 -11.18 -1.63 7.43
C THR A 56 -11.96 -0.78 8.44
N GLY A 57 -11.63 -0.90 9.73
CA GLY A 57 -12.15 -0.07 10.83
C GLY A 57 -11.03 0.73 11.50
N GLU A 58 -10.55 1.77 10.83
CA GLU A 58 -9.41 2.56 11.30
C GLU A 58 -9.83 3.64 12.30
N ILE A 59 -9.02 3.89 13.32
CA ILE A 59 -9.33 4.85 14.39
C ILE A 59 -8.30 5.97 14.37
N TYR A 60 -8.79 7.20 14.17
CA TYR A 60 -7.98 8.42 14.17
C TYR A 60 -8.40 9.35 15.32
N LYS A 61 -7.71 10.49 15.48
CA LYS A 61 -8.04 11.47 16.52
C LYS A 61 -9.46 12.03 16.38
N GLN A 62 -9.91 12.26 15.16
CA GLN A 62 -11.16 13.00 14.88
C GLN A 62 -12.22 12.16 14.14
N VAL A 63 -11.87 10.97 13.67
CA VAL A 63 -12.74 10.14 12.83
C VAL A 63 -12.56 8.66 13.13
N VAL A 64 -13.66 7.90 12.99
CA VAL A 64 -13.63 6.46 12.73
C VAL A 64 -13.73 6.29 11.22
N LYS A 65 -12.69 5.77 10.59
CA LYS A 65 -12.57 5.66 9.13
C LYS A 65 -12.85 4.24 8.67
N LEU A 66 -13.75 4.11 7.70
CA LEU A 66 -14.04 2.85 7.01
C LEU A 66 -13.52 2.91 5.58
N THR A 67 -12.41 2.24 5.30
CA THR A 67 -11.85 2.20 3.95
C THR A 67 -12.34 0.96 3.22
N PHE A 68 -13.16 1.13 2.18
CA PHE A 68 -13.68 0.03 1.38
C PHE A 68 -12.66 -0.40 0.32
N ALA A 69 -12.30 -1.69 0.31
CA ALA A 69 -11.22 -2.21 -0.53
C ALA A 69 -11.46 -2.04 -2.03
N ARG A 70 -12.74 -2.01 -2.44
CA ARG A 70 -13.17 -1.72 -3.82
C ARG A 70 -14.20 -0.58 -3.86
N GLY A 71 -14.09 0.38 -2.93
CA GLY A 71 -15.07 1.44 -2.78
C GLY A 71 -15.41 2.17 -4.09
N ALA A 72 -14.47 2.35 -5.02
CA ALA A 72 -14.72 3.02 -6.30
C ALA A 72 -15.72 2.29 -7.22
N ALA A 73 -15.87 0.97 -7.08
CA ALA A 73 -16.78 0.15 -7.89
C ALA A 73 -18.20 0.06 -7.29
N LEU A 74 -18.41 0.57 -6.08
CA LEU A 74 -19.67 0.39 -5.36
C LEU A 74 -20.68 1.48 -5.73
N PRO A 75 -21.97 1.16 -5.96
CA PRO A 75 -23.00 2.19 -6.00
C PRO A 75 -23.12 2.84 -4.61
N ASP A 76 -23.24 4.18 -4.58
CA ASP A 76 -23.40 4.94 -3.34
C ASP A 76 -24.54 5.99 -3.48
N PRO A 77 -25.79 5.54 -3.64
CA PRO A 77 -26.94 6.45 -3.77
C PRO A 77 -27.18 7.28 -2.50
N GLY A 78 -26.79 6.75 -1.33
CA GLY A 78 -26.84 7.44 -0.04
C GLY A 78 -25.72 8.47 0.16
N ARG A 79 -24.77 8.58 -0.79
CA ARG A 79 -23.62 9.49 -0.73
C ARG A 79 -22.84 9.38 0.59
N LEU A 80 -22.66 8.16 1.07
CA LEU A 80 -21.97 7.87 2.33
C LEU A 80 -20.45 8.08 2.22
N PHE A 81 -19.86 7.88 1.04
CA PHE A 81 -18.44 8.13 0.85
C PHE A 81 -18.17 9.64 0.89
N ASN A 82 -17.29 10.06 1.80
CA ASN A 82 -16.87 11.45 1.97
C ASN A 82 -15.34 11.62 1.96
N SER A 83 -14.60 10.53 1.77
CA SER A 83 -13.14 10.51 1.87
C SER A 83 -12.54 9.58 0.82
N SER A 84 -11.32 9.88 0.38
CA SER A 84 -10.62 9.12 -0.67
C SER A 84 -11.42 8.99 -1.97
N LEU A 85 -12.20 10.02 -2.34
CA LEU A 85 -13.14 9.98 -3.47
C LEU A 85 -12.46 9.91 -4.83
N GLU A 86 -11.25 10.47 -4.94
CA GLU A 86 -10.45 10.47 -6.17
C GLU A 86 -9.63 9.17 -6.33
N GLY A 87 -9.72 8.26 -5.37
CA GLY A 87 -9.01 6.98 -5.41
C GLY A 87 -9.60 6.04 -6.45
N GLY A 88 -8.81 5.65 -7.47
CA GLY A 88 -9.25 4.73 -8.54
C GLY A 88 -9.56 3.28 -8.13
N THR A 89 -9.66 2.98 -6.84
CA THR A 89 -9.98 1.62 -6.35
C THR A 89 -10.73 1.68 -5.03
N ARG A 90 -10.26 2.48 -4.08
CA ARG A 90 -10.82 2.59 -2.74
C ARG A 90 -11.58 3.91 -2.59
N ARG A 91 -12.65 3.88 -1.82
CA ARG A 91 -13.30 5.06 -1.23
C ARG A 91 -13.48 4.79 0.26
N ALA A 92 -13.58 5.85 1.05
CA ALA A 92 -13.68 5.76 2.49
C ALA A 92 -14.81 6.62 3.05
N ILE A 93 -15.28 6.21 4.22
CA ILE A 93 -16.22 6.97 5.05
C ILE A 93 -15.45 7.39 6.30
N ASP A 94 -15.22 8.70 6.44
CA ASP A 94 -14.70 9.30 7.65
C ASP A 94 -15.89 9.72 8.51
N ILE A 95 -16.12 9.02 9.62
CA ILE A 95 -17.25 9.23 10.52
C ILE A 95 -16.80 10.08 11.70
N ARG A 96 -17.32 11.30 11.85
CA ARG A 96 -17.02 12.18 12.99
C ARG A 96 -17.96 11.91 14.18
N GLN A 97 -17.61 12.50 15.32
CA GLN A 97 -18.44 12.44 16.51
C GLN A 97 -19.84 13.00 16.22
N GLY A 98 -20.88 12.24 16.53
CA GLY A 98 -22.28 12.62 16.28
C GLY A 98 -22.78 12.40 14.85
N GLU A 99 -21.91 12.07 13.88
CA GLU A 99 -22.30 11.80 12.50
C GLU A 99 -22.59 10.31 12.31
N LEU A 100 -23.83 9.89 12.54
CA LEU A 100 -24.20 8.49 12.32
C LEU A 100 -24.59 8.26 10.85
N PRO A 101 -23.98 7.29 10.15
CA PRO A 101 -24.45 6.94 8.82
C PRO A 101 -25.85 6.34 8.91
N ASP A 102 -26.69 6.64 7.90
CA ASP A 102 -27.97 5.96 7.72
C ASP A 102 -27.74 4.44 7.69
N GLY A 103 -28.33 3.72 8.64
CA GLY A 103 -28.07 2.30 8.84
C GLY A 103 -28.48 1.45 7.63
N GLN A 104 -29.56 1.80 6.96
CA GLN A 104 -30.07 1.05 5.80
C GLN A 104 -29.21 1.29 4.57
N ALA A 105 -28.83 2.54 4.31
CA ALA A 105 -27.90 2.90 3.25
C ALA A 105 -26.54 2.24 3.48
N PHE A 106 -26.05 2.26 4.72
CA PHE A 106 -24.77 1.68 5.09
C PHE A 106 -24.76 0.15 4.91
N GLN A 107 -25.78 -0.56 5.38
CA GLN A 107 -25.90 -2.01 5.16
C GLN A 107 -26.06 -2.35 3.67
N SER A 108 -26.75 -1.51 2.90
CA SER A 108 -26.87 -1.71 1.44
C SER A 108 -25.52 -1.55 0.75
N LEU A 109 -24.69 -0.59 1.19
CA LEU A 109 -23.32 -0.43 0.73
C LEU A 109 -22.44 -1.65 1.09
N ILE A 110 -22.60 -2.23 2.29
CA ILE A 110 -21.91 -3.46 2.69
C ILE A 110 -22.31 -4.63 1.78
N ARG A 111 -23.61 -4.84 1.53
CA ARG A 111 -24.08 -5.89 0.61
C ARG A 111 -23.56 -5.69 -0.81
N ALA A 112 -23.50 -4.45 -1.30
CA ALA A 112 -22.90 -4.14 -2.59
C ALA A 112 -21.41 -4.49 -2.65
N ALA A 113 -20.67 -4.27 -1.55
CA ALA A 113 -19.26 -4.66 -1.46
C ALA A 113 -19.07 -6.18 -1.51
N ILE A 114 -19.96 -6.94 -0.87
CA ILE A 114 -19.95 -8.42 -0.93
C ILE A 114 -20.21 -8.90 -2.36
N ALA A 115 -21.26 -8.38 -3.00
CA ALA A 115 -21.61 -8.73 -4.37
C ALA A 115 -20.46 -8.43 -5.35
N GLU A 116 -19.77 -7.29 -5.19
CA GLU A 116 -18.62 -6.95 -6.02
C GLU A 116 -17.42 -7.90 -5.77
N ASN A 117 -17.18 -8.29 -4.51
CA ASN A 117 -16.17 -9.29 -4.18
C ASN A 117 -16.46 -10.64 -4.84
N GLU A 118 -17.71 -11.11 -4.77
CA GLU A 118 -18.15 -12.35 -5.41
C GLU A 118 -18.04 -12.27 -6.94
N ARG A 119 -18.44 -11.16 -7.56
CA ARG A 119 -18.32 -10.93 -9.01
C ARG A 119 -16.86 -11.03 -9.46
N VAL A 120 -15.95 -10.39 -8.74
CA VAL A 120 -14.51 -10.45 -9.03
C VAL A 120 -13.95 -11.86 -8.80
N GLY A 121 -14.36 -12.54 -7.73
CA GLY A 121 -13.98 -13.93 -7.46
C GLY A 121 -14.44 -14.89 -8.57
N ALA A 122 -15.69 -14.76 -9.01
CA ALA A 122 -16.26 -15.55 -10.09
C ALA A 122 -15.53 -15.32 -11.42
N ALA A 123 -15.24 -14.06 -11.77
CA ALA A 123 -14.48 -13.70 -12.97
C ALA A 123 -13.08 -14.33 -12.98
N LYS A 124 -12.37 -14.31 -11.84
CA LYS A 124 -11.07 -14.98 -11.69
C LYS A 124 -11.18 -16.50 -11.88
N SER A 125 -12.21 -17.13 -11.33
CA SER A 125 -12.41 -18.58 -11.46
C SER A 125 -12.75 -19.03 -12.89
N LYS A 126 -13.42 -18.16 -13.67
CA LYS A 126 -13.74 -18.42 -15.10
C LYS A 126 -12.49 -18.29 -15.97
N SER A 127 -11.66 -17.27 -15.73
CA SER A 127 -10.38 -17.09 -16.41
C SER A 127 -9.42 -18.26 -16.13
N ALA A 128 -9.35 -18.75 -14.89
CA ALA A 128 -8.54 -19.92 -14.54
C ALA A 128 -9.04 -21.22 -15.18
N ARG A 129 -10.35 -21.37 -15.38
CA ARG A 129 -10.93 -22.54 -16.08
C ARG A 129 -10.75 -22.48 -17.60
N SER A 130 -10.75 -21.30 -18.22
CA SER A 130 -10.48 -21.19 -19.65
C SER A 130 -9.00 -21.44 -19.98
N SER A 131 -8.07 -21.06 -19.10
CA SER A 131 -6.65 -21.39 -19.26
C SER A 131 -6.38 -22.89 -19.06
N ALA A 132 -7.09 -23.56 -18.14
CA ALA A 132 -6.98 -24.99 -17.94
C ALA A 132 -7.54 -25.83 -19.12
N ARG A 133 -8.55 -25.32 -19.85
CA ARG A 133 -9.16 -26.02 -21.00
C ARG A 133 -8.34 -25.93 -22.30
N SER A 134 -7.36 -25.03 -22.35
CA SER A 134 -6.45 -24.84 -23.49
C SER A 134 -5.15 -25.67 -23.39
N GLY A 135 -4.91 -26.35 -22.27
CA GLY A 135 -3.69 -27.10 -22.01
C GLY A 135 -3.80 -28.59 -22.32
N SER A 136 -3.78 -28.98 -23.60
CA SER A 136 -3.56 -30.37 -24.01
C SER A 136 -2.70 -30.43 -25.28
N THR A 137 -1.38 -30.38 -25.10
CA THR A 137 -0.39 -31.24 -25.79
C THR A 137 0.94 -31.02 -25.08
N GLY A 138 1.50 -32.08 -24.50
CA GLY A 138 2.79 -32.02 -23.84
C GLY A 138 3.95 -31.89 -24.81
N LYS A 139 5.02 -31.20 -24.40
CA LYS A 139 6.39 -31.70 -24.59
C LYS A 139 7.43 -30.89 -23.80
N ALA A 140 8.28 -31.66 -23.14
CA ALA A 140 9.73 -31.48 -22.95
C ALA A 140 10.25 -30.15 -22.37
N THR A 141 10.91 -30.33 -21.22
CA THR A 141 12.04 -29.55 -20.71
C THR A 141 12.88 -28.89 -21.80
N ARG A 142 12.70 -27.58 -21.94
CA ARG A 142 13.73 -26.64 -22.37
C ARG A 142 13.53 -25.38 -21.55
N GLU A 143 14.55 -25.02 -20.77
CA GLU A 143 14.70 -23.65 -20.28
C GLU A 143 14.67 -22.73 -21.50
N ALA A 144 13.64 -21.90 -21.56
CA ALA A 144 13.45 -20.88 -22.56
C ALA A 144 13.22 -19.55 -21.85
N PRO A 145 13.65 -18.42 -22.46
CA PRO A 145 13.95 -17.19 -21.76
C PRO A 145 12.67 -16.53 -21.23
N VAL A 146 12.74 -16.00 -20.01
CA VAL A 146 11.64 -15.25 -19.39
C VAL A 146 11.36 -14.00 -20.22
N GLN A 147 10.26 -14.01 -20.99
CA GLN A 147 9.61 -12.76 -21.41
C GLN A 147 8.65 -12.32 -20.28
N PRO A 148 8.69 -11.05 -19.84
CA PRO A 148 7.99 -10.65 -18.62
C PRO A 148 6.49 -10.48 -18.87
N GLY A 149 5.67 -11.23 -18.13
CA GLY A 149 4.28 -10.86 -17.90
C GLY A 149 4.24 -9.52 -17.16
N ALA A 150 3.53 -8.53 -17.71
CA ALA A 150 3.50 -7.16 -17.22
C ALA A 150 3.26 -7.11 -15.70
N VAL A 151 4.26 -6.62 -14.96
CA VAL A 151 4.15 -6.40 -13.51
C VAL A 151 2.94 -5.52 -13.25
N LYS A 152 2.05 -5.99 -12.37
CA LYS A 152 0.83 -5.25 -12.01
C LYS A 152 1.20 -3.95 -11.29
N LEU A 153 0.51 -2.86 -11.61
CA LEU A 153 0.66 -1.59 -10.90
C LEU A 153 -0.42 -1.44 -9.81
N LEU A 154 -0.04 -0.86 -8.67
CA LEU A 154 -0.94 -0.45 -7.60
C LEU A 154 -1.59 0.91 -7.92
N SER A 155 -2.57 1.30 -7.12
CA SER A 155 -3.12 2.66 -7.13
C SER A 155 -1.97 3.67 -6.95
N GLY A 156 -1.87 4.65 -7.86
CA GLY A 156 -0.76 5.59 -7.90
C GLY A 156 0.39 5.19 -8.83
N GLY A 157 0.28 4.08 -9.56
CA GLY A 157 1.25 3.65 -10.56
C GLY A 157 2.45 2.89 -10.01
N ASN A 158 2.47 2.60 -8.70
CA ASN A 158 3.57 1.87 -8.06
C ASN A 158 3.64 0.40 -8.49
N PRO A 159 4.78 -0.10 -9.01
CA PRO A 159 4.92 -1.52 -9.33
C PRO A 159 4.66 -2.43 -8.13
N GLN A 160 3.81 -3.45 -8.32
CA GLN A 160 3.55 -4.49 -7.33
C GLN A 160 4.58 -5.60 -7.47
N ILE A 161 5.69 -5.45 -6.74
CA ILE A 161 6.76 -6.46 -6.68
C ILE A 161 6.72 -7.13 -5.31
N ALA A 162 6.78 -8.47 -5.31
CA ALA A 162 6.87 -9.25 -4.09
C ALA A 162 8.11 -8.85 -3.27
N LYS A 163 8.02 -8.97 -1.94
CA LYS A 163 9.18 -8.80 -1.06
C LYS A 163 10.27 -9.77 -1.49
N GLY A 164 11.48 -9.27 -1.68
CA GLY A 164 12.64 -10.08 -2.07
C GLY A 164 13.93 -9.34 -1.80
N ASP A 165 15.02 -10.09 -1.66
CA ASP A 165 16.38 -9.58 -1.47
C ASP A 165 17.19 -9.65 -2.76
N GLY A 166 18.20 -8.80 -2.86
CA GLY A 166 19.09 -8.72 -4.00
C GLY A 166 18.60 -7.82 -5.12
N LYS A 167 19.39 -7.80 -6.20
CA LYS A 167 19.24 -6.92 -7.34
C LYS A 167 18.00 -7.22 -8.19
N ALA A 168 17.72 -8.50 -8.43
CA ALA A 168 16.65 -8.95 -9.32
C ALA A 168 15.26 -8.35 -9.02
N PRO A 169 14.75 -8.33 -7.77
CA PRO A 169 13.46 -7.70 -7.48
C PRO A 169 13.47 -6.18 -7.67
N VAL A 170 14.61 -5.51 -7.46
CA VAL A 170 14.74 -4.07 -7.70
C VAL A 170 14.79 -3.75 -9.20
N GLU A 171 15.50 -4.55 -10.00
CA GLU A 171 15.49 -4.43 -11.47
C GLU A 171 14.08 -4.65 -12.04
N ALA A 172 13.37 -5.68 -11.56
CA ALA A 172 11.98 -5.93 -11.94
C ALA A 172 11.06 -4.77 -11.55
N TYR A 173 11.28 -4.15 -10.39
CA TYR A 173 10.57 -2.94 -9.98
C TYR A 173 10.83 -1.78 -10.96
N ILE A 174 12.10 -1.48 -11.25
CA ILE A 174 12.50 -0.36 -12.11
C ILE A 174 11.98 -0.55 -13.54
N ALA A 175 12.08 -1.77 -14.08
CA ALA A 175 11.56 -2.13 -15.40
C ALA A 175 10.04 -1.94 -15.49
N ALA A 176 9.32 -2.10 -14.37
CA ALA A 176 7.88 -1.95 -14.28
C ALA A 176 7.41 -0.52 -13.98
N MET A 177 8.31 0.42 -13.63
CA MET A 177 7.92 1.81 -13.37
C MET A 177 7.32 2.44 -14.64
N PRO A 178 6.19 3.17 -14.57
CA PRO A 178 5.52 3.68 -15.76
C PRO A 178 6.19 4.93 -16.32
N GLY A 179 6.31 4.99 -17.66
CA GLY A 179 6.78 6.17 -18.41
C GLY A 179 8.18 6.62 -18.00
N TRP A 180 8.37 7.94 -17.91
CA TRP A 180 9.63 8.60 -17.53
C TRP A 180 10.20 8.12 -16.18
N LYS A 181 9.35 7.55 -15.32
CA LYS A 181 9.76 7.08 -14.00
C LYS A 181 10.70 5.86 -14.09
N SER A 182 10.62 5.06 -15.15
CA SER A 182 11.56 3.94 -15.36
C SER A 182 12.98 4.43 -15.63
N ASP A 183 13.14 5.48 -16.44
CA ASP A 183 14.44 6.11 -16.67
C ASP A 183 14.99 6.75 -15.39
N LEU A 184 14.14 7.45 -14.63
CA LEU A 184 14.54 7.98 -13.33
C LEU A 184 14.96 6.86 -12.37
N GLY A 185 14.21 5.75 -12.30
CA GLY A 185 14.54 4.60 -11.48
C GLY A 185 15.91 4.00 -11.81
N ARG A 186 16.22 3.84 -13.10
CA ARG A 186 17.56 3.41 -13.57
C ARG A 186 18.66 4.37 -13.14
N ARG A 187 18.43 5.67 -13.27
CA ARG A 187 19.40 6.70 -12.87
C ARG A 187 19.65 6.71 -11.36
N LEU A 188 18.58 6.59 -10.56
CA LEU A 188 18.70 6.49 -9.10
C LEU A 188 19.46 5.23 -8.68
N ASP A 189 19.11 4.06 -9.23
CA ASP A 189 19.82 2.80 -8.93
C ASP A 189 21.31 2.89 -9.28
N ALA A 190 21.64 3.33 -10.50
CA ALA A 190 23.01 3.50 -10.93
C ALA A 190 23.78 4.52 -10.08
N LEU A 191 23.13 5.61 -9.65
CA LEU A 191 23.73 6.62 -8.78
C LEU A 191 24.00 6.09 -7.37
N ILE A 192 23.05 5.33 -6.80
CA ILE A 192 23.20 4.72 -5.47
C ILE A 192 24.36 3.72 -5.48
N LEU A 193 24.37 2.77 -6.43
CA LEU A 193 25.39 1.73 -6.52
C LEU A 193 26.77 2.29 -6.87
N ARG A 194 26.84 3.39 -7.63
CA ARG A 194 28.10 4.09 -7.88
C ARG A 194 28.62 4.84 -6.65
N THR A 195 27.72 5.37 -5.81
CA THR A 195 28.09 6.15 -4.62
C THR A 195 28.43 5.24 -3.43
N VAL A 196 27.76 4.10 -3.32
CA VAL A 196 27.93 3.11 -2.24
C VAL A 196 27.99 1.72 -2.87
N PRO A 197 29.17 1.28 -3.35
CA PRO A 197 29.33 0.00 -4.05
C PRO A 197 28.94 -1.23 -3.21
N GLU A 198 29.03 -1.14 -1.88
CA GLU A 198 28.62 -2.19 -0.94
C GLU A 198 27.11 -2.18 -0.64
N ALA A 199 26.33 -1.31 -1.27
CA ALA A 199 24.90 -1.22 -1.03
C ALA A 199 24.18 -2.50 -1.46
N ARG A 200 23.42 -3.04 -0.52
CA ARG A 200 22.55 -4.21 -0.70
C ARG A 200 21.17 -3.73 -1.10
N GLN A 201 20.60 -4.39 -2.08
CA GLN A 201 19.29 -4.08 -2.65
C GLN A 201 18.23 -5.01 -2.09
N ALA A 202 17.02 -4.51 -1.92
CA ALA A 202 15.85 -5.32 -1.62
C ALA A 202 14.55 -4.60 -2.02
N VAL A 203 13.48 -5.37 -2.19
CA VAL A 203 12.12 -4.83 -2.21
C VAL A 203 11.44 -5.10 -0.86
N ARG A 204 10.89 -4.04 -0.27
CA ARG A 204 10.07 -4.07 0.95
C ARG A 204 8.83 -3.21 0.75
N TRP A 205 7.66 -3.73 1.15
CA TRP A 205 6.36 -3.05 0.98
C TRP A 205 6.15 -2.47 -0.44
N ASN A 206 6.56 -3.19 -1.48
CA ASN A 206 6.54 -2.74 -2.89
C ASN A 206 7.38 -1.49 -3.17
N SER A 207 8.51 -1.30 -2.49
CA SER A 207 9.46 -0.23 -2.77
C SER A 207 10.88 -0.78 -2.77
N PRO A 208 11.78 -0.30 -3.63
CA PRO A 208 13.20 -0.56 -3.52
C PRO A 208 13.79 0.07 -2.26
N PHE A 209 14.66 -0.66 -1.59
CA PHE A 209 15.42 -0.28 -0.41
C PHE A 209 16.89 -0.57 -0.67
N TYR A 210 17.74 0.33 -0.19
CA TYR A 210 19.20 0.21 -0.27
C TYR A 210 19.80 0.42 1.11
N GLY A 211 20.71 -0.48 1.48
CA GLY A 211 21.26 -0.55 2.83
C GLY A 211 22.64 -1.17 2.86
N VAL A 212 23.33 -1.06 4.00
CA VAL A 212 24.66 -1.67 4.18
C VAL A 212 24.61 -2.76 5.26
N GLU A 213 25.46 -3.77 5.13
CA GLU A 213 25.65 -4.82 6.15
C GLU A 213 25.96 -4.26 7.52
N GLY A 214 25.22 -4.76 8.54
CA GLY A 214 25.29 -4.30 9.91
C GLY A 214 24.78 -2.88 10.18
N ARG A 215 24.44 -2.09 9.14
CA ARG A 215 24.09 -0.66 9.28
C ARG A 215 22.62 -0.34 8.98
N GLY A 216 21.87 -1.26 8.39
CA GLY A 216 20.45 -1.05 8.05
C GLY A 216 20.23 -0.34 6.70
N TRP A 217 18.99 0.07 6.46
CA TRP A 217 18.55 0.70 5.21
C TRP A 217 18.73 2.23 5.29
N PHE A 218 19.39 2.83 4.31
CA PHE A 218 19.65 4.27 4.31
C PHE A 218 18.74 5.05 3.35
N VAL A 219 18.34 4.46 2.22
CA VAL A 219 17.44 5.11 1.26
C VAL A 219 16.42 4.12 0.67
N SER A 220 15.24 4.64 0.33
CA SER A 220 14.21 3.95 -0.46
C SER A 220 13.58 4.93 -1.45
N PHE A 221 13.01 4.44 -2.54
CA PHE A 221 12.13 5.26 -3.38
C PHE A 221 10.80 4.57 -3.70
N HIS A 222 9.76 5.37 -3.92
CA HIS A 222 8.40 4.90 -4.19
C HIS A 222 7.77 5.69 -5.34
N VAL A 223 7.07 5.00 -6.25
CA VAL A 223 6.39 5.62 -7.39
C VAL A 223 5.00 6.09 -6.98
N LEU A 224 4.72 7.39 -7.18
CA LEU A 224 3.41 8.01 -7.00
C LEU A 224 2.89 8.50 -8.36
N THR A 225 1.61 8.86 -8.45
CA THR A 225 0.97 9.24 -9.72
C THR A 225 1.77 10.32 -10.46
N LYS A 226 2.15 11.37 -9.73
CA LYS A 226 2.76 12.59 -10.29
C LYS A 226 4.29 12.65 -10.18
N TYR A 227 4.88 11.89 -9.25
CA TYR A 227 6.30 12.02 -8.91
C TYR A 227 6.89 10.70 -8.39
N VAL A 228 8.21 10.63 -8.27
CA VAL A 228 8.91 9.58 -7.52
C VAL A 228 9.39 10.18 -6.20
N LYS A 229 9.01 9.57 -5.08
CA LYS A 229 9.46 10.00 -3.75
C LYS A 229 10.73 9.25 -3.40
N VAL A 230 11.81 9.94 -3.08
CA VAL A 230 13.05 9.36 -2.54
C VAL A 230 13.15 9.70 -1.06
N THR A 231 13.12 8.69 -0.20
CA THR A 231 13.12 8.81 1.25
C THR A 231 14.46 8.39 1.83
N PHE A 232 15.04 9.26 2.66
CA PHE A 232 16.21 8.99 3.47
C PHE A 232 15.76 8.75 4.91
N PHE A 233 16.14 7.60 5.49
CA PHE A 233 15.59 7.17 6.78
C PHE A 233 16.10 8.00 7.96
N ASN A 234 17.33 8.51 7.86
CA ASN A 234 17.95 9.45 8.80
C ASN A 234 18.12 10.82 8.13
N GLY A 235 17.04 11.31 7.53
CA GLY A 235 17.02 12.48 6.66
C GLY A 235 17.23 13.81 7.39
N LEU A 236 16.86 13.91 8.66
CA LEU A 236 17.08 15.12 9.49
C LEU A 236 18.57 15.42 9.72
N SER A 237 19.42 14.39 9.69
CA SER A 237 20.86 14.52 9.89
C SER A 237 21.62 14.92 8.63
N LEU A 238 20.93 14.98 7.47
CA LEU A 238 21.54 15.32 6.19
C LEU A 238 21.70 16.84 6.02
N LYS A 239 22.72 17.25 5.27
CA LYS A 239 23.02 18.65 4.99
C LYS A 239 23.15 18.88 3.47
N PRO A 240 22.30 19.73 2.86
CA PRO A 240 21.10 20.34 3.45
C PRO A 240 20.06 19.27 3.79
N ILE A 241 19.08 19.60 4.63
CA ILE A 241 18.00 18.66 4.96
C ILE A 241 17.09 18.53 3.73
N PRO A 242 16.75 17.30 3.26
CA PRO A 242 15.75 17.12 2.20
C PRO A 242 14.43 17.79 2.60
N PRO A 243 13.76 18.51 1.68
CA PRO A 243 12.69 19.44 2.03
C PRO A 243 11.40 18.76 2.54
N GLY A 244 11.16 17.51 2.14
CA GLY A 244 9.97 16.76 2.52
C GLY A 244 10.09 16.15 3.92
N GLY A 245 9.08 16.34 4.75
CA GLY A 245 9.00 15.78 6.10
C GLY A 245 7.72 16.18 6.80
N THR A 246 7.31 15.41 7.81
CA THR A 246 6.26 15.79 8.76
C THR A 246 6.72 15.43 10.17
N GLU A 247 6.06 15.96 11.21
CA GLU A 247 6.31 15.53 12.59
C GLU A 247 6.17 14.00 12.74
N ARG A 248 5.22 13.40 12.02
CA ARG A 248 4.95 11.95 12.08
C ARG A 248 6.00 11.08 11.39
N SER A 249 6.84 11.65 10.52
CA SER A 249 7.88 10.88 9.84
C SER A 249 9.16 10.74 10.65
N GLY A 250 9.21 11.29 11.88
CA GLY A 250 10.39 11.24 12.75
C GLY A 250 11.63 11.76 12.03
N GLU A 251 12.70 10.97 12.07
CA GLU A 251 13.99 11.27 11.42
C GLU A 251 13.95 11.25 9.89
N SER A 252 12.95 10.59 9.28
CA SER A 252 12.92 10.42 7.84
C SER A 252 12.57 11.73 7.12
N ARG A 253 13.31 12.02 6.05
CA ARG A 253 13.03 13.13 5.12
C ARG A 253 13.05 12.62 3.69
N TRP A 254 12.38 13.32 2.79
CA TRP A 254 12.28 12.91 1.39
C TRP A 254 12.37 14.09 0.43
N ILE A 255 12.60 13.75 -0.83
CA ILE A 255 12.39 14.65 -1.97
C ILE A 255 11.38 14.00 -2.91
N ASP A 256 10.49 14.83 -3.46
CA ASP A 256 9.52 14.44 -4.48
C ASP A 256 10.05 14.93 -5.82
N ILE A 257 10.40 14.01 -6.72
CA ILE A 257 10.97 14.32 -8.03
C ILE A 257 9.84 14.27 -9.06
N TYR A 258 9.54 15.41 -9.68
CA TYR A 258 8.59 15.51 -10.79
C TYR A 258 9.29 15.43 -12.14
N GLU A 259 8.54 15.12 -13.19
CA GLU A 259 9.06 14.96 -14.56
C GLU A 259 9.80 16.21 -15.06
N ALA A 260 9.23 17.39 -14.77
CA ALA A 260 9.76 18.68 -15.22
C ALA A 260 11.01 19.12 -14.46
N ASP A 261 11.20 18.66 -13.22
CA ASP A 261 12.29 19.10 -12.36
C ASP A 261 13.63 18.40 -12.70
N GLY A 262 13.54 17.21 -13.32
CA GLY A 262 14.70 16.36 -13.53
C GLY A 262 15.32 15.87 -12.21
N LEU A 263 16.55 15.34 -12.29
CA LEU A 263 17.30 14.87 -11.13
C LEU A 263 18.61 15.66 -11.02
N ASP A 264 18.77 16.42 -9.94
CA ASP A 264 20.06 16.94 -9.50
C ASP A 264 20.91 15.79 -8.94
N GLU A 265 21.69 15.16 -9.81
CA GLU A 265 22.51 14.00 -9.44
C GLU A 265 23.61 14.34 -8.43
N ALA A 266 24.12 15.57 -8.44
CA ALA A 266 25.17 15.99 -7.50
C ALA A 266 24.61 16.09 -6.08
N ARG A 267 23.44 16.74 -5.92
CA ARG A 267 22.74 16.81 -4.62
C ARG A 267 22.30 15.44 -4.15
N MET A 268 21.75 14.61 -5.04
CA MET A 268 21.30 13.26 -4.70
C MET A 268 22.47 12.37 -4.26
N ALA A 269 23.62 12.42 -4.96
CA ALA A 269 24.83 11.69 -4.57
C ALA A 269 25.34 12.09 -3.19
N ASP A 270 25.32 13.39 -2.88
CA ASP A 270 25.72 13.92 -1.59
C ASP A 270 24.83 13.39 -0.45
N TRP A 271 23.50 13.43 -0.61
CA TRP A 271 22.57 12.83 0.35
C TRP A 271 22.73 11.33 0.50
N ILE A 272 22.93 10.59 -0.60
CA ILE A 272 23.17 9.14 -0.56
C ILE A 272 24.43 8.83 0.26
N ARG A 273 25.54 9.54 -0.01
CA ARG A 273 26.81 9.35 0.70
C ARG A 273 26.66 9.63 2.20
N GLN A 274 26.06 10.76 2.56
CA GLN A 274 25.80 11.12 3.95
C GLN A 274 24.91 10.07 4.63
N SER A 275 23.81 9.68 3.98
CA SER A 275 22.85 8.74 4.55
C SER A 275 23.45 7.34 4.75
N ALA A 276 24.34 6.87 3.87
CA ALA A 276 25.00 5.58 4.01
C ALA A 276 26.09 5.54 5.10
N ALA A 277 26.62 6.72 5.48
CA ALA A 277 27.56 6.86 6.60
C ALA A 277 26.86 6.87 7.97
N LEU A 278 25.54 7.08 8.01
CA LEU A 278 24.75 7.11 9.22
C LEU A 278 24.13 5.74 9.55
N PRO A 279 23.73 5.48 10.81
CA PRO A 279 22.87 4.36 11.14
C PRO A 279 21.59 4.43 10.31
N GLY A 280 21.35 3.37 9.55
CA GLY A 280 20.15 3.17 8.75
C GLY A 280 19.02 2.59 9.58
N TRP A 281 17.84 2.58 8.98
CA TRP A 281 16.65 2.01 9.59
C TRP A 281 16.66 0.49 9.53
N ILE A 282 16.26 -0.14 10.64
CA ILE A 282 16.12 -1.60 10.77
C ILE A 282 14.63 -1.87 11.09
N PRO A 283 13.93 -2.71 10.29
CA PRO A 283 12.53 -3.04 10.51
C PRO A 283 12.21 -3.76 11.81
#